data_AF-A0A8T6LZZ2-F1
#
_entry.id   AF-A0A8T6LZZ2-F1
#
_cell.length_a   1.000
_cell.length_b   1.000
_cell.length_c   1.000
_cell.angle_alpha   90.00
_cell.angle_beta   90.00
_cell.angle_gamma   90.00
#
_symmetry.space_group_name_H-M   'P 1'
#
loop_
_entity.id
_entity.type
_entity.pdbx_description
1 polymer ?
#
loop_
_entity_poly.entity_id
_entity_poly.type
_entity_poly.pdbx_seq_one_letter_code
_entity_poly.pdbx_strand_id
1 'polypeptide(L)'
;MEIKNLLNGNLNLSDLENHEISKNTSAFDGLGKEKVEALKKSISEINDMVKGREFLSNQIFEEGEKIKNEINSLIMENERTPLADKRDVMREKNDLNHKKIEISELQLNERISCWKDIAQLKKELREYERELNEKEERSKMFAKIMEEN
;
A
#
# COMPACT_ATOMS: atom_id res chain seq x y z
N MET A 1 29.96 65.71 -24.14
CA MET A 1 29.47 64.77 -23.10
C MET A 1 28.72 63.67 -23.82
N GLU A 2 28.90 62.37 -23.64
CA GLU A 2 29.75 61.52 -22.80
C GLU A 2 29.57 60.11 -23.40
N ILE A 3 30.32 59.73 -24.44
CA ILE A 3 30.24 58.36 -25.01
C ILE A 3 31.63 57.89 -25.48
N LYS A 4 32.69 58.17 -24.72
CA LYS A 4 34.04 57.69 -25.09
C LYS A 4 34.85 57.02 -23.99
N ASN A 5 34.33 56.84 -22.77
CA ASN A 5 35.15 56.35 -21.65
C ASN A 5 34.66 55.09 -20.92
N LEU A 6 33.78 54.26 -21.50
CA LEU A 6 33.33 53.01 -20.85
C LEU A 6 33.74 51.71 -21.58
N LEU A 7 34.60 51.80 -22.58
CA LEU A 7 35.12 50.64 -23.33
C LEU A 7 36.55 50.23 -22.95
N ASN A 8 37.10 50.76 -21.84
CA ASN A 8 38.45 50.45 -21.35
C ASN A 8 38.43 49.82 -19.95
N GLY A 9 37.63 48.77 -19.79
CA GLY A 9 37.80 47.80 -18.71
C GLY A 9 38.02 46.44 -19.34
N ASN A 10 39.28 45.98 -19.37
CA ASN A 10 39.61 44.59 -19.66
C ASN A 10 38.73 43.69 -18.78
N LEU A 11 37.71 43.08 -19.36
CA LEU A 11 37.13 41.86 -18.81
C LEU A 11 38.19 40.78 -19.01
N ASN A 12 39.06 40.66 -18.01
CA ASN A 12 39.97 39.55 -17.87
C ASN A 12 39.12 38.27 -17.80
N LEU A 13 39.12 37.53 -18.91
CA LEU A 13 38.50 36.21 -19.04
C LEU A 13 39.10 35.19 -18.04
N SER A 14 40.22 35.55 -17.40
CA SER A 14 40.88 34.79 -16.33
C SER A 14 40.16 34.83 -14.98
N ASP A 15 39.19 35.72 -14.77
CA ASP A 15 38.44 35.80 -13.50
C ASP A 15 37.22 34.85 -13.48
N LEU A 16 37.01 34.07 -14.54
CA LEU A 16 36.01 33.00 -14.63
C LEU A 16 36.60 31.61 -14.31
N GLU A 17 37.91 31.50 -14.10
CA GLU A 17 38.53 30.29 -13.60
C GLU A 17 38.58 30.35 -12.08
N ASN A 18 38.05 29.30 -11.43
CA ASN A 18 37.99 29.09 -9.98
C ASN A 18 36.76 29.61 -9.25
N HIS A 19 35.58 29.53 -9.86
CA HIS A 19 34.44 29.11 -9.03
C HIS A 19 34.61 27.62 -8.77
N GLU A 20 35.43 27.29 -7.77
CA GLU A 20 35.41 25.98 -7.13
C GLU A 20 33.96 25.73 -6.73
N ILE A 21 33.28 24.86 -7.48
CA ILE A 21 32.04 24.26 -7.04
C ILE A 21 32.44 23.54 -5.76
N SER A 22 32.18 24.18 -4.62
CA SER A 22 32.31 23.57 -3.30
C SER A 22 31.64 22.20 -3.40
N LYS A 23 32.45 21.14 -3.40
CA LYS A 23 32.02 19.74 -3.42
C LYS A 23 31.22 19.46 -2.14
N ASN A 24 29.98 19.94 -2.09
CA ASN A 24 28.97 19.50 -1.14
C ASN A 24 28.39 18.16 -1.64
N THR A 25 29.26 17.20 -1.96
CA THR A 25 28.86 15.84 -2.34
C THR A 25 28.24 15.09 -1.16
N SER A 26 28.69 15.39 0.07
CA SER A 26 28.21 14.71 1.29
C SER A 26 26.73 14.95 1.62
N ALA A 27 26.21 16.16 1.36
CA ALA A 27 24.81 16.49 1.63
C ALA A 27 23.85 15.87 0.58
N PHE A 28 24.31 15.75 -0.67
CA PHE A 28 23.52 15.17 -1.75
C PHE A 28 23.44 13.64 -1.64
N ASP A 29 24.55 12.99 -1.27
CA ASP A 29 24.60 11.54 -1.01
C ASP A 29 23.73 11.13 0.18
N GLY A 30 23.64 11.96 1.23
CA GLY A 30 22.77 11.71 2.39
C GLY A 30 21.29 11.75 2.03
N LEU A 31 20.85 12.80 1.32
CA LEU A 31 19.44 12.97 0.93
C LEU A 31 18.97 11.90 -0.07
N GLY A 32 19.85 11.45 -0.96
CA GLY A 32 19.57 10.35 -1.90
C GLY A 32 19.32 9.03 -1.17
N LYS A 33 20.17 8.70 -0.20
CA LYS A 33 20.04 7.48 0.62
C LYS A 33 18.77 7.50 1.48
N GLU A 34 18.47 8.63 2.13
CA GLU A 34 17.25 8.77 2.93
C GLU A 34 15.98 8.53 2.12
N LYS A 35 15.91 9.06 0.89
CA LYS A 35 14.76 8.84 -0.01
C LYS A 35 14.64 7.39 -0.46
N VAL A 36 15.76 6.71 -0.71
CA VAL A 36 15.76 5.28 -1.09
C VAL A 36 15.30 4.41 0.08
N GLU A 37 15.81 4.67 1.29
CA GLU A 37 15.41 3.94 2.49
C GLU A 37 13.93 4.21 2.85
N ALA A 38 13.45 5.44 2.66
CA ALA A 38 12.03 5.76 2.82
C ALA A 38 11.15 4.95 1.85
N LEU A 39 11.54 4.83 0.57
CA LEU A 39 10.82 4.02 -0.41
C LEU A 39 10.81 2.53 -0.05
N LYS A 40 11.94 1.97 0.37
CA LYS A 40 12.02 0.58 0.85
C LYS A 40 11.11 0.35 2.05
N LYS A 41 11.06 1.30 2.97
CA LYS A 41 10.16 1.26 4.13
C LYS A 41 8.69 1.28 3.70
N SER A 42 8.29 2.20 2.81
CA SER A 42 6.93 2.24 2.25
C SER A 42 6.54 0.94 1.57
N ILE A 43 7.45 0.34 0.79
CA ILE A 43 7.23 -0.97 0.15
C ILE A 43 7.00 -2.07 1.20
N SER A 44 7.82 -2.09 2.26
CA SER A 44 7.66 -3.05 3.35
C SER A 44 6.30 -2.88 4.05
N GLU A 45 5.93 -1.64 4.37
CA GLU A 45 4.65 -1.32 5.02
C GLU A 45 3.46 -1.76 4.18
N ILE A 46 3.47 -1.52 2.86
CA ILE A 46 2.39 -1.98 1.97
C ILE A 46 2.29 -3.50 1.95
N ASN A 47 3.42 -4.22 1.93
CA ASN A 47 3.40 -5.67 1.99
C ASN A 47 2.78 -6.19 3.30
N ASP A 48 3.08 -5.54 4.42
CA ASP A 48 2.48 -5.89 5.72
C ASP A 48 0.99 -5.54 5.75
N MET A 49 0.57 -4.42 5.14
CA MET A 49 -0.84 -4.07 4.97
C MET A 49 -1.61 -5.09 4.14
N VAL A 50 -1.01 -5.59 3.05
CA VAL A 50 -1.64 -6.65 2.22
C VAL A 50 -1.85 -7.92 3.05
N LYS A 51 -0.82 -8.39 3.76
CA LYS A 51 -0.93 -9.57 4.64
C LYS A 51 -1.97 -9.37 5.74
N GLY A 52 -1.96 -8.20 6.38
CA GLY A 52 -2.92 -7.85 7.43
C GLY A 52 -4.35 -7.85 6.89
N ARG A 53 -4.57 -7.31 5.68
CA ARG A 53 -5.89 -7.27 5.03
C ARG A 53 -6.42 -8.66 4.70
N GLU A 54 -5.56 -9.53 4.16
CA GLU A 54 -5.90 -10.93 3.88
C GLU A 54 -6.22 -11.69 5.17
N PHE A 55 -5.43 -11.49 6.22
CA PHE A 55 -5.65 -12.10 7.52
C PHE A 55 -7.00 -11.69 8.13
N LEU A 56 -7.31 -10.39 8.14
CA LEU A 56 -8.60 -9.87 8.64
C LEU A 56 -9.79 -10.42 7.84
N SER A 57 -9.66 -10.48 6.51
CA SER A 57 -10.68 -11.08 5.66
C SER A 57 -10.93 -12.53 6.07
N ASN A 58 -9.88 -13.33 6.26
CA ASN A 58 -10.02 -14.73 6.66
C ASN A 58 -10.72 -14.88 8.02
N GLN A 59 -10.41 -14.02 8.99
CA GLN A 59 -11.10 -14.03 10.29
C GLN A 59 -12.61 -13.77 10.15
N ILE A 60 -13.01 -12.79 9.32
CA ILE A 60 -14.44 -12.52 9.07
C ILE A 60 -15.12 -13.76 8.45
N PHE A 61 -14.44 -14.44 7.54
CA PHE A 61 -14.97 -15.67 6.93
C PHE A 61 -15.14 -16.78 7.97
N GLU A 62 -14.13 -17.02 8.81
CA GLU A 62 -14.19 -18.02 9.87
C GLU A 62 -15.32 -17.75 10.87
N GLU A 63 -15.47 -16.50 11.32
CA GLU A 63 -16.57 -16.11 12.22
C GLU A 63 -17.94 -16.29 11.55
N GLY A 64 -18.07 -15.93 10.27
CA GLY A 64 -19.29 -16.17 9.51
C GLY A 64 -19.65 -17.66 9.39
N GLU A 65 -18.67 -18.56 9.22
CA GLU A 65 -18.91 -20.00 9.23
C GLU A 65 -19.31 -20.51 10.62
N LYS A 66 -18.69 -20.03 11.69
CA LYS A 66 -19.05 -20.38 13.07
C LYS A 66 -20.52 -20.05 13.34
N ILE A 67 -20.94 -18.83 13.01
CA ILE A 67 -22.33 -18.40 13.22
C ILE A 67 -23.30 -19.25 12.38
N LYS A 68 -22.97 -19.55 11.11
CA LYS A 68 -23.82 -20.43 10.28
C LYS A 68 -23.94 -21.84 10.85
N ASN A 69 -22.89 -22.37 11.48
CA ASN A 69 -22.91 -23.66 12.16
C ASN A 69 -23.76 -23.61 13.43
N GLU A 70 -23.65 -22.56 14.25
CA GLU A 70 -24.51 -22.34 15.41
C GLU A 70 -25.99 -22.27 15.02
N ILE A 71 -26.32 -21.56 13.93
CA ILE A 71 -27.68 -21.52 13.40
C ILE A 71 -28.16 -22.92 12.99
N ASN A 72 -27.31 -23.73 12.36
CA ASN A 72 -27.68 -25.11 12.02
C ASN A 72 -27.98 -25.93 13.28
N SER A 73 -27.17 -25.77 14.33
CA SER A 73 -27.40 -26.42 15.63
C SER A 73 -28.74 -26.02 16.24
N LEU A 74 -29.08 -24.72 16.21
CA LEU A 74 -30.36 -24.21 16.71
C LEU A 74 -31.56 -24.77 15.91
N ILE A 75 -31.46 -24.80 14.58
CA ILE A 75 -32.52 -25.40 13.74
C ILE A 75 -32.73 -26.87 14.10
N MET A 76 -31.66 -27.63 14.30
CA MET A 76 -31.74 -29.05 14.68
C MET A 76 -32.35 -29.25 16.07
N GLU A 77 -32.07 -28.36 17.02
CA GLU A 77 -32.64 -28.40 18.37
C GLU A 77 -34.16 -28.10 18.35
N ASN A 78 -34.57 -27.08 17.61
CA ASN A 78 -35.97 -26.71 17.45
C ASN A 78 -36.80 -27.84 16.80
N GLU A 79 -36.24 -28.53 15.80
CA GLU A 79 -36.89 -29.67 15.15
C GLU A 79 -37.06 -30.89 16.07
N ARG A 80 -36.23 -31.01 17.11
CA ARG A 80 -36.28 -32.12 18.08
C ARG A 80 -37.22 -31.86 19.25
N THR A 81 -37.72 -30.64 19.41
CA THR A 81 -38.54 -30.25 20.56
C THR A 81 -39.98 -30.75 20.40
N PRO A 82 -40.43 -31.76 21.18
CA PRO A 82 -41.71 -32.44 20.92
C PRO A 82 -42.96 -31.61 21.27
N LEU A 83 -42.78 -30.53 22.04
CA LEU A 83 -43.84 -29.71 22.62
C LEU A 83 -44.06 -28.38 21.89
N ALA A 84 -43.27 -28.08 20.86
CA ALA A 84 -43.36 -26.81 20.14
C ALA A 84 -44.48 -26.82 19.08
N ASP A 85 -45.18 -25.70 18.92
CA ASP A 85 -46.12 -25.53 17.81
C ASP A 85 -45.34 -25.60 16.49
N LYS A 86 -45.71 -26.54 15.62
CA LYS A 86 -45.07 -26.76 14.32
C LYS A 86 -45.04 -25.51 13.45
N ARG A 87 -46.04 -24.62 13.57
CA ARG A 87 -46.06 -23.36 12.82
C ARG A 87 -44.98 -22.38 13.29
N ASP A 88 -44.80 -22.27 14.60
CA ASP A 88 -43.80 -21.37 15.18
C ASP A 88 -42.38 -21.87 14.86
N VAL A 89 -42.15 -23.19 14.97
CA VAL A 89 -40.87 -23.81 14.57
C VAL A 89 -40.55 -23.57 13.10
N MET A 90 -41.54 -23.68 12.19
CA MET A 90 -41.33 -23.41 10.77
C MET A 90 -40.97 -21.94 10.51
N ARG A 91 -41.63 -21.01 11.20
CA ARG A 91 -41.34 -19.57 11.06
C ARG A 91 -39.93 -19.26 11.53
N GLU A 92 -39.57 -19.71 12.73
CA GLU A 92 -38.25 -19.48 13.31
C GLU A 92 -37.14 -20.10 12.44
N LYS A 93 -37.37 -21.30 11.89
CA LYS A 93 -36.45 -21.92 10.92
C LYS A 93 -36.26 -21.06 9.66
N ASN A 94 -37.32 -20.44 9.15
CA ASN A 94 -37.21 -19.56 7.99
C ASN A 94 -36.43 -18.29 8.33
N ASP A 95 -36.68 -17.69 9.50
CA ASP A 95 -35.95 -16.51 9.98
C ASP A 95 -34.45 -16.82 10.16
N LEU A 96 -34.12 -17.96 10.76
CA LEU A 96 -32.75 -18.44 10.91
C LEU A 96 -32.06 -18.71 9.55
N ASN A 97 -32.77 -19.30 8.59
CA ASN A 97 -32.24 -19.47 7.24
C ASN A 97 -32.02 -18.14 6.52
N HIS A 98 -32.90 -17.15 6.72
CA HIS A 98 -32.69 -15.82 6.19
C HIS A 98 -31.44 -15.17 6.77
N LYS A 99 -31.19 -15.31 8.08
CA LYS A 99 -29.93 -14.86 8.71
C LYS A 99 -28.69 -15.54 8.14
N LYS A 100 -28.74 -16.82 7.79
CA LYS A 100 -27.62 -17.49 7.09
C LYS A 100 -27.34 -16.88 5.72
N ILE A 101 -28.38 -16.47 4.99
CA ILE A 101 -28.25 -15.80 3.70
C ILE A 101 -27.59 -14.43 3.91
N GLU A 102 -28.08 -13.63 4.85
CA GLU A 102 -27.48 -12.32 5.19
C GLU A 102 -25.99 -12.45 5.55
N ILE A 103 -25.61 -13.45 6.36
CA ILE A 103 -24.20 -13.72 6.69
C ILE A 103 -23.38 -14.03 5.44
N SER A 104 -23.93 -14.83 4.52
CA SER A 104 -23.25 -15.20 3.28
C SER A 104 -23.09 -13.98 2.35
N GLU A 105 -24.08 -13.09 2.31
CA GLU A 105 -23.99 -11.82 1.59
C GLU A 105 -22.92 -10.91 2.18
N LEU A 106 -22.82 -10.82 3.51
CA LEU A 106 -21.76 -10.08 4.19
C LEU A 106 -20.37 -10.64 3.88
N GLN A 107 -20.20 -11.96 3.91
CA GLN A 107 -18.95 -12.62 3.52
C GLN A 107 -18.58 -12.33 2.05
N LEU A 108 -19.56 -12.33 1.13
CA LEU A 108 -19.33 -11.97 -0.28
C LEU A 108 -18.92 -10.51 -0.44
N ASN A 109 -19.59 -9.60 0.26
CA ASN A 109 -19.24 -8.18 0.27
C ASN A 109 -17.82 -7.94 0.80
N GLU A 110 -17.44 -8.67 1.86
CA GLU A 110 -16.09 -8.63 2.40
C GLU A 110 -15.06 -9.14 1.39
N ARG A 111 -15.34 -10.25 0.68
CA ARG A 111 -14.45 -10.75 -0.39
C ARG A 111 -14.22 -9.73 -1.49
N ILE A 112 -15.29 -9.08 -1.95
CA ILE A 112 -15.20 -8.05 -3.00
C ILE A 112 -14.40 -6.85 -2.49
N SER A 113 -14.63 -6.42 -1.25
CA SER A 113 -13.95 -5.28 -0.63
C SER A 113 -12.46 -5.58 -0.44
N CYS A 114 -12.13 -6.73 0.15
CA CYS A 114 -10.76 -7.22 0.30
C CYS A 114 -10.01 -7.28 -1.03
N TRP A 115 -10.66 -7.78 -2.08
CA TRP A 115 -10.06 -7.81 -3.41
C TRP A 115 -9.76 -6.41 -3.96
N LYS A 116 -10.68 -5.46 -3.80
CA LYS A 116 -10.48 -4.05 -4.21
C LYS A 116 -9.32 -3.41 -3.45
N ASP A 117 -9.28 -3.59 -2.13
CA ASP A 117 -8.22 -3.03 -1.26
C ASP A 117 -6.85 -3.59 -1.66
N ILE A 118 -6.73 -4.91 -1.80
CA ILE A 118 -5.49 -5.56 -2.23
C ILE A 118 -5.09 -5.11 -3.64
N ALA A 119 -6.03 -4.97 -4.56
CA ALA A 119 -5.73 -4.49 -5.91
C ALA A 119 -5.16 -3.07 -5.90
N GLN A 120 -5.71 -2.19 -5.04
CA GLN A 120 -5.21 -0.83 -4.84
C GLN A 120 -3.82 -0.82 -4.21
N LEU A 121 -3.62 -1.57 -3.12
CA LEU A 121 -2.30 -1.69 -2.46
C LEU A 121 -1.23 -2.24 -3.42
N LYS A 122 -1.56 -3.25 -4.23
CA LYS A 122 -0.64 -3.79 -5.25
C LYS A 122 -0.36 -2.81 -6.37
N LYS A 123 -1.27 -1.88 -6.67
CA LYS A 123 -1.02 -0.82 -7.63
C LYS A 123 0.01 0.17 -7.07
N GLU A 124 -0.20 0.62 -5.84
CA GLU A 124 0.74 1.52 -5.13
C GLU A 124 2.12 0.87 -4.96
N LEU A 125 2.16 -0.42 -4.60
CA LEU A 125 3.40 -1.19 -4.52
C LEU A 125 4.21 -1.14 -5.83
N ARG A 126 3.57 -1.39 -6.98
CA ARG A 126 4.23 -1.32 -8.29
C ARG A 126 4.73 0.07 -8.65
N GLU A 127 4.05 1.11 -8.16
CA GLU A 127 4.48 2.50 -8.35
C GLU A 127 5.76 2.77 -7.54
N TYR A 128 5.79 2.38 -6.26
CA TYR A 128 6.98 2.54 -5.42
C TYR A 128 8.16 1.66 -5.85
N GLU A 129 7.93 0.41 -6.26
CA GLU A 129 8.98 -0.47 -6.77
C GLU A 129 9.65 0.10 -8.03
N ARG A 130 8.85 0.67 -8.94
CA ARG A 130 9.37 1.34 -10.13
C ARG A 130 10.19 2.58 -9.77
N GLU A 131 9.69 3.43 -8.87
CA GLU A 131 10.44 4.61 -8.43
C GLU A 131 11.76 4.22 -7.76
N LEU A 132 11.74 3.18 -6.92
CA LEU A 132 12.93 2.64 -6.28
C LEU A 132 13.94 2.15 -7.34
N ASN A 133 13.50 1.35 -8.31
CA ASN A 133 14.37 0.84 -9.38
C ASN A 133 15.00 1.98 -10.19
N GLU A 134 14.23 2.99 -10.58
CA GLU A 134 14.74 4.17 -11.29
C GLU A 134 15.77 4.97 -10.47
N LYS A 135 15.62 5.02 -9.14
CA LYS A 135 16.59 5.69 -8.25
C LYS A 135 17.86 4.87 -8.05
N GLU A 136 17.73 3.55 -7.92
CA GLU A 136 18.88 2.66 -7.79
C GLU A 136 19.70 2.59 -9.09
N GLU A 137 19.04 2.52 -10.25
CA GLU A 137 19.70 2.56 -11.56
C GLU A 137 20.44 3.88 -11.78
N ARG A 138 19.81 5.03 -11.46
CA ARG A 138 20.49 6.33 -11.52
C ARG A 138 21.70 6.40 -10.59
N SER A 139 21.57 5.92 -9.36
CA SER A 139 22.70 5.90 -8.42
C SER A 139 23.85 5.03 -8.92
N LYS A 140 23.56 3.86 -9.50
CA LYS A 140 24.56 2.99 -10.12
C LYS A 140 25.27 3.67 -11.30
N MET A 141 24.52 4.38 -12.15
CA MET A 141 25.09 5.12 -13.27
C MET A 141 26.02 6.24 -12.78
N PHE A 142 25.62 7.01 -11.77
CA PHE A 142 26.47 8.05 -11.19
C PHE A 142 27.72 7.49 -10.54
N ALA A 143 27.61 6.38 -9.80
CA ALA A 143 28.76 5.70 -9.21
C ALA A 143 29.78 5.28 -10.28
N LYS A 144 29.30 4.70 -11.39
CA LYS A 144 30.17 4.32 -12.51
C LYS A 144 30.87 5.51 -13.15
N ILE A 145 30.18 6.63 -13.37
CA ILE A 145 30.79 7.86 -13.91
C ILE A 145 31.86 8.42 -12.97
N MET A 146 31.64 8.32 -11.66
CA MET A 146 32.57 8.79 -10.64
C MET A 146 33.79 7.86 -10.47
N GLU A 147 33.67 6.57 -10.82
CA GLU A 147 34.78 5.61 -10.82
C GLU A 147 35.63 5.67 -12.12
N GLU A 148 35.04 6.13 -13.23
CA GLU A 148 35.71 6.25 -14.53
C GLU A 148 36.49 7.57 -14.73
N ASN A 149 36.43 8.52 -13.78
CA ASN A 149 37.19 9.77 -13.76
C ASN A 149 38.22 9.81 -12.62
#